data_AF-G8PUW4-F1
#
_entry.id   AF-G8PUW4-F1
#
_cell.length_a   1.000
_cell.length_b   1.000
_cell.length_c   1.000
_cell.angle_alpha   90.00
_cell.angle_beta   90.00
_cell.angle_gamma   90.00
#
_symmetry.space_group_name_H-M   'P 1'
#
loop_
_entity.id
_entity.type
_entity.pdbx_description
1 polymer ?
#
loop_
_entity_poly.entity_id
_entity_poly.type
_entity_poly.pdbx_seq_one_letter_code
_entity_poly.pdbx_strand_id
1 'polypeptide(L)'
;MSRTKRQRAISDALATLIPHVPFLDAAEIRSKANQQHLCHLPAHIAVLLATTSYVRHQYTDYDDLLEEGLDRDAARYCVADEMGATITSWGGTITAEELLAAPNESGEHDQ
;
A
#
# COMPACT_ATOMS: atom_id res chain seq x y z
N MET A 1 17.65 -20.52 8.41
CA MET A 1 18.23 -19.39 7.65
C MET A 1 17.84 -18.10 8.33
N SER A 2 18.80 -17.23 8.68
CA SER A 2 18.50 -15.92 9.28
C SER A 2 17.81 -15.04 8.25
N ARG A 3 16.64 -14.46 8.56
CA ARG A 3 16.08 -13.36 7.75
C ARG A 3 17.10 -12.23 7.67
N THR A 4 17.19 -11.57 6.52
CA THR A 4 18.06 -10.39 6.37
C THR A 4 17.58 -9.27 7.31
N LYS A 5 18.48 -8.35 7.69
CA LYS A 5 18.12 -7.17 8.52
C LYS A 5 16.91 -6.42 7.95
N ARG A 6 16.83 -6.32 6.62
CA ARG A 6 15.71 -5.71 5.90
C ARG A 6 14.41 -6.50 6.06
N GLN A 7 14.43 -7.82 5.85
CA GLN A 7 13.23 -8.65 6.02
C GLN A 7 12.67 -8.60 7.43
N ARG A 8 13.53 -8.49 8.46
CA ARG A 8 13.10 -8.26 9.84
C ARG A 8 12.43 -6.89 9.99
N ALA A 9 13.09 -5.83 9.54
CA ALA A 9 12.53 -4.47 9.62
C ALA A 9 11.17 -4.32 8.91
N ILE A 10 10.98 -4.99 7.76
CA ILE A 10 9.69 -5.03 7.05
C ILE A 10 8.65 -5.82 7.85
N SER A 11 9.03 -6.94 8.47
CA SER A 11 8.11 -7.71 9.30
C SER A 11 7.64 -6.90 10.51
N ASP A 12 8.56 -6.19 11.16
CA ASP A 12 8.28 -5.34 12.31
C ASP A 12 7.39 -4.15 11.91
N ALA A 13 7.71 -3.48 10.81
CA ALA A 13 6.89 -2.38 10.29
C ALA A 13 5.47 -2.82 9.91
N LEU A 14 5.30 -3.99 9.31
CA LEU A 14 3.99 -4.54 8.97
C LEU A 14 3.18 -4.91 10.22
N ALA A 15 3.82 -5.51 11.22
CA ALA A 15 3.17 -5.81 12.49
C ALA A 15 2.73 -4.55 13.24
N THR A 16 3.47 -3.44 13.11
CA THR A 16 3.08 -2.14 13.66
C THR A 16 1.94 -1.50 12.86
N LEU A 17 1.98 -1.57 11.53
CA LEU A 17 1.02 -0.88 10.68
C LEU A 17 -0.35 -1.57 10.61
N ILE A 18 -0.37 -2.89 10.45
CA ILE A 18 -1.57 -3.68 10.18
C ILE A 18 -1.47 -5.04 10.91
N PRO A 19 -1.60 -5.06 12.25
CA PRO A 19 -1.34 -6.26 13.07
C PRO A 19 -2.29 -7.44 12.79
N HIS A 20 -3.46 -7.19 12.20
CA HIS A 20 -4.51 -8.19 11.97
C HIS A 20 -4.68 -8.59 10.50
N VAL A 21 -3.75 -8.19 9.63
CA VAL A 21 -3.77 -8.56 8.21
C VAL A 21 -3.77 -10.09 8.03
N PRO A 22 -4.60 -10.64 7.13
CA PRO A 22 -4.58 -12.06 6.84
C PRO A 22 -3.23 -12.55 6.29
N PHE A 23 -2.96 -13.84 6.47
CA PHE A 23 -1.64 -14.40 6.20
C PHE A 23 -1.17 -14.24 4.75
N LEU A 24 -2.07 -14.46 3.78
CA LEU A 24 -1.75 -14.37 2.35
C LEU A 24 -1.44 -12.92 1.97
N ASP A 25 -2.28 -11.99 2.42
CA ASP A 25 -2.13 -10.57 2.18
C ASP A 25 -0.82 -10.04 2.79
N ALA A 26 -0.49 -10.47 4.00
CA ALA A 26 0.79 -10.16 4.64
C ALA A 26 1.99 -10.67 3.84
N ALA A 27 1.89 -11.84 3.20
CA ALA A 27 2.95 -12.40 2.38
C ALA A 27 3.16 -11.57 1.10
N GLU A 28 2.07 -11.19 0.43
CA GLU A 28 2.10 -10.35 -0.76
C GLU A 28 2.65 -8.95 -0.45
N ILE A 29 2.19 -8.31 0.62
CA ILE A 29 2.70 -6.99 1.04
C ILE A 29 4.20 -7.06 1.36
N ARG A 30 4.67 -8.11 2.05
CA ARG A 30 6.12 -8.30 2.30
C ARG A 30 6.89 -8.47 1.00
N SER A 31 6.36 -9.23 0.05
CA SER A 31 6.99 -9.43 -1.26
C SER A 31 7.13 -8.09 -1.99
N LYS A 32 6.03 -7.33 -2.09
CA LYS A 32 6.00 -5.99 -2.70
C LYS A 32 6.96 -5.02 -2.02
N ALA A 33 6.96 -4.93 -0.68
CA ALA A 33 7.86 -4.06 0.07
C ALA A 33 9.36 -4.39 -0.09
N ASN A 34 9.70 -5.60 -0.56
CA ASN A 34 11.06 -6.02 -0.86
C ASN A 34 11.46 -5.84 -2.33
N GLN A 35 10.60 -5.28 -3.18
CA GLN A 35 10.96 -5.01 -4.57
C GLN A 35 12.09 -3.98 -4.67
N GLN A 36 12.90 -4.09 -5.72
CA GLN A 36 14.13 -3.31 -5.88
C GLN A 36 13.90 -1.80 -5.80
N HIS A 37 12.82 -1.30 -6.39
CA HIS A 37 12.49 0.13 -6.40
C HIS A 37 11.99 0.65 -5.03
N LEU A 38 11.66 -0.23 -4.07
CA LEU A 38 11.35 0.16 -2.68
C LEU A 38 12.51 -0.15 -1.72
N CYS A 39 13.57 -0.81 -2.22
CA CYS A 39 14.67 -1.27 -1.39
C CYS A 39 15.53 -0.15 -0.79
N HIS A 40 15.55 1.02 -1.43
CA HIS A 40 16.26 2.18 -0.93
C HIS A 40 15.48 2.98 0.13
N LEU A 41 14.17 2.74 0.26
CA LEU A 41 13.32 3.44 1.22
C LEU A 41 13.43 2.83 2.63
N PRO A 42 13.17 3.62 3.69
CA PRO A 42 12.95 3.09 5.02
C PRO A 42 11.86 2.02 5.02
N ALA A 43 12.04 0.96 5.81
CA ALA A 43 11.14 -0.20 5.80
C ALA A 43 9.66 0.16 6.07
N HIS A 44 9.39 1.12 6.96
CA HIS A 44 8.03 1.57 7.25
C HIS A 44 7.37 2.28 6.05
N ILE A 45 8.12 3.07 5.28
CA ILE A 45 7.62 3.72 4.05
C ILE A 45 7.37 2.66 2.97
N ALA A 46 8.30 1.71 2.80
CA ALA A 46 8.11 0.63 1.84
C ALA A 46 6.88 -0.23 2.16
N VAL A 47 6.62 -0.52 3.44
CA VAL A 47 5.42 -1.24 3.89
C VAL A 47 4.16 -0.40 3.68
N LEU A 48 4.19 0.90 3.97
CA LEU A 48 3.08 1.80 3.73
C LEU A 48 2.69 1.80 2.24
N LEU A 49 3.65 2.06 1.35
CA LEU A 49 3.42 2.10 -0.11
C LEU A 49 2.96 0.74 -0.66
N ALA A 50 3.57 -0.35 -0.19
CA ALA A 50 3.17 -1.69 -0.59
C ALA A 50 1.74 -2.03 -0.13
N THR A 51 1.36 -1.62 1.09
CA THR A 51 0.02 -1.85 1.64
C THR A 51 -1.02 -1.03 0.88
N THR A 52 -0.80 0.28 0.68
CA THR A 52 -1.76 1.14 -0.01
C THR A 52 -1.92 0.76 -1.48
N SER A 53 -0.84 0.39 -2.16
CA SER A 53 -0.92 -0.15 -3.53
C SER A 53 -1.67 -1.49 -3.55
N TYR A 54 -1.33 -2.42 -2.65
CA TYR A 54 -1.97 -3.74 -2.62
C TYR A 54 -3.48 -3.64 -2.35
N VAL A 55 -3.88 -2.89 -1.32
CA VAL A 55 -5.29 -2.73 -0.96
C VAL A 55 -6.08 -2.10 -2.12
N ARG A 56 -5.54 -1.04 -2.73
CA ARG A 56 -6.16 -0.39 -3.89
C ARG A 56 -6.41 -1.35 -5.05
N HIS A 57 -5.44 -2.19 -5.40
CA HIS A 57 -5.59 -3.11 -6.54
C HIS A 57 -6.37 -4.39 -6.21
N GLN A 58 -6.58 -4.75 -4.95
CA GLN A 58 -7.13 -6.07 -4.60
C GLN A 58 -8.46 -6.01 -3.85
N TYR A 59 -8.76 -4.88 -3.20
CA TYR A 59 -9.93 -4.70 -2.36
C TYR A 59 -10.81 -3.56 -2.83
N THR A 60 -10.58 -3.05 -4.04
CA THR A 60 -11.39 -1.96 -4.61
C THR A 60 -11.48 -2.09 -6.11
N ASP A 61 -12.46 -1.43 -6.71
CA ASP A 61 -12.69 -1.40 -8.16
C ASP A 61 -11.74 -0.41 -8.89
N TYR A 62 -10.59 -0.08 -8.30
CA TYR A 62 -9.66 0.93 -8.84
C TYR A 62 -9.23 0.64 -10.29
N ASP A 63 -8.93 -0.62 -10.61
CA ASP A 63 -8.48 -0.98 -11.96
C ASP A 63 -9.64 -0.89 -12.97
N ASP A 64 -10.86 -1.28 -12.57
CA ASP A 64 -12.07 -1.15 -13.40
C ASP A 64 -12.39 0.32 -13.69
N LEU A 65 -12.29 1.20 -12.69
CA LEU A 65 -12.48 2.65 -12.88
C LEU A 65 -11.49 3.27 -13.87
N LEU A 66 -10.25 2.79 -13.90
CA LEU A 66 -9.27 3.22 -14.90
C LEU A 66 -9.62 2.71 -16.30
N GLU A 67 -10.12 1.48 -16.42
CA GLU A 67 -10.57 0.90 -17.69
C GLU A 67 -11.82 1.63 -18.24
N GLU A 68 -12.68 2.13 -17.34
CA GLU A 68 -13.83 2.99 -17.67
C GLU A 68 -13.40 4.41 -18.13
N GLY A 69 -12.12 4.75 -17.99
CA GLY A 69 -11.55 6.00 -18.47
C GLY A 69 -11.51 7.12 -17.43
N LEU A 70 -11.71 6.83 -16.14
CA LEU A 70 -11.43 7.81 -15.10
C LEU A 70 -9.93 8.09 -15.03
N ASP A 71 -9.58 9.34 -14.74
CA ASP A 71 -8.20 9.66 -14.39
C ASP A 71 -7.82 9.07 -13.03
N ARG A 72 -6.52 9.00 -12.77
CA ARG A 72 -5.98 8.34 -11.57
C ARG A 72 -6.40 9.02 -10.28
N ASP A 73 -6.56 10.34 -10.28
CA ASP A 73 -6.90 11.09 -9.07
C ASP A 73 -8.38 10.93 -8.75
N ALA A 74 -9.25 10.96 -9.77
CA ALA A 74 -10.66 10.62 -9.64
C ALA A 74 -10.86 9.17 -9.16
N ALA A 75 -10.17 8.19 -9.77
CA ALA A 75 -10.25 6.80 -9.35
C ALA A 75 -9.78 6.59 -7.90
N ARG A 76 -8.69 7.25 -7.48
CA ARG A 76 -8.21 7.23 -6.08
C ARG A 76 -9.22 7.81 -5.11
N TYR A 77 -9.87 8.92 -5.49
CA TYR A 77 -10.92 9.54 -4.68
C TYR A 77 -12.09 8.58 -4.45
N CYS A 78 -12.55 7.90 -5.50
CA CYS A 78 -13.66 6.95 -5.40
C CYS A 78 -13.38 5.79 -4.44
N VAL A 79 -12.15 5.28 -4.42
CA VAL A 79 -11.80 4.08 -3.64
C VAL A 79 -11.25 4.35 -2.24
N ALA A 80 -10.99 5.62 -1.89
CA ALA A 80 -10.29 5.96 -0.65
C ALA A 80 -11.00 5.48 0.63
N ASP A 81 -12.33 5.55 0.66
CA ASP A 81 -13.12 5.09 1.81
C ASP A 81 -13.06 3.56 1.95
N GLU A 82 -13.14 2.81 0.85
CA GLU A 82 -13.04 1.35 0.86
C GLU A 82 -11.63 0.88 1.25
N MET A 83 -10.60 1.57 0.76
CA MET A 83 -9.22 1.36 1.19
C MET A 83 -9.05 1.60 2.69
N GLY A 84 -9.56 2.73 3.19
CA GLY A 84 -9.50 3.11 4.61
C GLY A 84 -10.21 2.08 5.50
N ALA A 85 -11.39 1.62 5.08
CA ALA A 85 -12.13 0.57 5.79
C ALA A 85 -11.36 -0.75 5.85
N THR A 86 -10.74 -1.17 4.74
CA THR A 86 -9.93 -2.39 4.68
C THR A 86 -8.71 -2.30 5.60
N ILE A 87 -7.94 -1.22 5.52
CA ILE A 87 -6.74 -1.00 6.36
C ILE A 87 -7.14 -0.92 7.84
N THR A 88 -8.25 -0.27 8.16
CA THR A 88 -8.80 -0.19 9.52
C THR A 88 -9.19 -1.58 10.04
N SER A 89 -9.79 -2.43 9.20
CA SER A 89 -10.15 -3.80 9.57
C SER A 89 -8.92 -4.65 9.92
N TRP A 90 -7.75 -4.32 9.35
CA TRP A 90 -6.47 -4.97 9.67
C TRP A 90 -5.75 -4.34 10.87
N GLY A 91 -6.38 -3.38 11.55
CA GLY A 91 -5.83 -2.69 12.71
C GLY A 91 -4.92 -1.51 12.37
N GLY A 92 -4.90 -1.05 11.11
CA GLY A 92 -4.23 0.19 10.74
C GLY A 92 -5.05 1.42 11.09
N THR A 93 -4.39 2.57 11.20
CA THR A 93 -5.02 3.85 11.58
C THR A 93 -4.98 4.89 10.46
N ILE A 94 -4.66 4.49 9.23
CA ILE A 94 -4.61 5.41 8.09
C ILE A 94 -6.04 5.71 7.66
N THR A 95 -6.37 7.00 7.66
CA THR A 95 -7.69 7.48 7.22
C THR A 95 -7.75 7.69 5.70
N ALA A 96 -8.97 7.69 5.15
CA ALA A 96 -9.19 8.02 3.74
C ALA A 96 -8.65 9.42 3.38
N GLU A 97 -8.80 10.40 4.30
CA GLU A 97 -8.25 11.74 4.14
C GLU A 97 -6.72 11.72 4.01
N GLU A 98 -6.02 10.97 4.85
CA GLU A 98 -4.56 10.83 4.76
C GLU A 98 -4.10 10.12 3.49
N LEU A 99 -4.87 9.13 2.99
CA LEU A 99 -4.60 8.47 1.71
C LEU A 99 -4.69 9.45 0.53
N LEU A 100 -5.64 10.40 0.60
CA LEU A 100 -5.85 11.42 -0.43
C LEU A 100 -4.90 12.62 -0.30
N ALA A 101 -4.45 12.93 0.91
CA ALA A 101 -3.53 14.03 1.16
C ALA A 101 -2.06 13.71 0.80
N ALA A 102 -1.73 12.44 0.54
CA ALA A 102 -0.39 12.04 0.15
C ALA A 102 -0.02 12.72 -1.19
N PRO A 103 1.11 13.46 -1.27
CA PRO A 103 1.47 14.18 -2.48
C PRO A 103 1.57 13.21 -3.66
N ASN A 104 0.89 13.56 -4.75
CA ASN A 104 0.90 12.81 -5.99
C ASN A 104 2.34 12.74 -6.52
N GLU A 105 3.01 11.60 -6.33
CA GLU A 105 4.16 11.20 -7.14
C GLU A 105 3.65 10.87 -8.55
N SER A 106 3.14 11.90 -9.24
CA SER A 106 2.93 11.88 -10.68
C SER A 106 4.32 11.76 -11.31
N GLY A 107 4.78 10.52 -11.42
CA GLY A 107 5.93 10.18 -12.24
C GLY A 107 5.59 10.37 -13.72
N GLU A 108 5.44 11.62 -14.16
CA GLU A 108 5.97 12.01 -15.47
C GLU A 108 7.49 11.97 -15.35
N HIS A 109 8.05 10.76 -15.45
CA HIS A 109 9.39 10.63 -16.01
C HIS A 109 9.21 10.62 -17.51
N ASP A 110 9.16 11.82 -18.07
CA ASP A 110 9.46 12.06 -19.47
C ASP A 110 10.95 11.77 -19.65
N GLN A 111 11.26 10.61 -20.23
CA GLN A 111 12.51 10.26 -20.94
C GLN A 111 12.43 8.87 -21.57
#